data_AF-A0A432LA70-F1
#
_entry.id   AF-A0A432LA70-F1
#
_cell.length_a   1.000
_cell.length_b   1.000
_cell.length_c   1.000
_cell.angle_alpha   90.00
_cell.angle_beta   90.00
_cell.angle_gamma   90.00
#
_symmetry.space_group_name_H-M   'P 1'
#
loop_
_entity.id
_entity.type
_entity.pdbx_description
1 polymer ?
#
loop_
_entity_poly.entity_id
_entity_poly.type
_entity_poly.pdbx_seq_one_letter_code
_entity_poly.pdbx_strand_id
1 'polypeptide(L)' 'MTTVELLEIEEGYVIEVFTVAITKEIRLKVYDNEDATLILGRSEINFDWTEDAKAIFDSIDTCEPIELLTALSQLKGR' A
#
# COMPACT_ATOMS: atom_id res chain seq x y z
N MET A 1 3.68 10.10 7.04
CA MET A 1 5.06 9.70 7.39
C MET A 1 5.35 8.42 6.64
N THR A 2 6.46 8.35 5.94
CA THR A 2 6.89 7.18 5.16
C THR A 2 8.07 6.52 5.85
N THR A 3 8.05 5.21 5.97
CA THR A 3 9.16 4.41 6.52
C THR A 3 9.60 3.37 5.50
N VAL A 4 10.90 3.11 5.47
CA VAL A 4 11.51 2.06 4.62
C VAL A 4 12.06 0.99 5.55
N GLU A 5 11.72 -0.25 5.27
CA GLU A 5 12.11 -1.42 6.07
C GLU A 5 12.71 -2.48 5.16
N LEU A 6 13.76 -3.16 5.60
CA LEU A 6 14.31 -4.34 4.92
C LEU A 6 13.78 -5.58 5.64
N LEU A 7 13.13 -6.47 4.90
CA LEU A 7 12.54 -7.68 5.46
C LEU A 7 13.23 -8.91 4.89
N GLU A 8 13.94 -9.66 5.72
CA GLU A 8 14.49 -10.97 5.34
C GLU A 8 13.37 -12.00 5.43
N ILE A 9 12.98 -12.58 4.29
CA ILE A 9 11.90 -13.58 4.22
C ILE A 9 12.44 -15.01 4.11
N GLU A 10 13.65 -15.17 3.57
CA GLU A 10 14.42 -16.43 3.54
C GLU A 10 15.91 -16.11 3.71
N GLU A 11 16.72 -17.12 4.06
CA GLU A 11 18.15 -16.94 4.32
C GLU A 11 18.86 -16.30 3.11
N GLY A 12 19.28 -15.04 3.27
CA GLY A 12 19.94 -14.26 2.22
C GLY A 12 19.00 -13.62 1.18
N TYR A 13 17.69 -13.75 1.33
CA TYR A 13 16.69 -13.07 0.50
C TYR A 13 15.96 -11.98 1.29
N VAL A 14 16.29 -10.74 0.96
CA VAL A 14 15.80 -9.53 1.60
C VAL A 14 14.98 -8.73 0.60
N ILE A 15 13.78 -8.31 0.99
CA ILE A 15 12.93 -7.42 0.21
C ILE A 15 12.87 -6.03 0.87
N GLU A 16 12.84 -4.99 0.04
CA GLU A 16 12.57 -3.63 0.49
C GLU A 16 11.06 -3.39 0.61
N VAL A 17 10.63 -2.84 1.74
CA VAL A 17 9.22 -2.54 2.03
C VAL A 17 9.07 -1.05 2.32
N PHE A 18 8.31 -0.38 1.46
CA PHE A 18 7.91 1.02 1.63
C PHE A 18 6.55 1.07 2.33
N THR A 19 6.54 1.53 3.58
CA THR A 19 5.31 1.69 4.35
C THR A 19 4.89 3.17 4.39
N VAL A 20 3.70 3.46 3.88
CA VAL A 20 3.06 4.78 3.94
C VAL A 20 1.90 4.73 4.93
N ALA A 21 1.96 5.55 5.98
CA ALA A 21 0.81 5.77 6.85
C ALA A 21 -0.14 6.77 6.19
N ILE A 22 -1.30 6.29 5.74
CA ILE A 22 -2.36 7.11 5.14
C ILE A 22 -3.20 7.76 6.25
N THR A 23 -3.61 6.97 7.25
CA THR A 23 -4.23 7.47 8.48
C THR A 23 -3.69 6.72 9.70
N LYS A 24 -4.23 6.95 10.90
CA LYS A 24 -3.85 6.19 12.11
C LYS A 24 -4.14 4.69 12.01
N GLU A 25 -5.16 4.31 11.26
CA GLU A 25 -5.64 2.92 11.17
C GLU A 25 -5.33 2.29 9.81
N ILE A 26 -4.81 3.09 8.87
CA ILE A 26 -4.64 2.71 7.47
C ILE A 26 -3.18 2.88 7.07
N ARG A 27 -2.59 1.77 6.62
CA ARG A 27 -1.21 1.72 6.15
C ARG A 27 -1.16 1.02 4.80
N LEU A 28 -0.38 1.56 3.88
CA LEU A 28 -0.04 0.93 2.62
C LEU A 28 1.40 0.42 2.71
N LYS A 29 1.63 -0.83 2.35
CA LYS A 29 2.94 -1.41 2.13
C LYS A 29 3.12 -1.67 0.64
N VAL A 30 4.25 -1.23 0.09
CA VAL A 30 4.67 -1.51 -1.28
C VAL A 30 5.99 -2.27 -1.20
N TYR A 31 6.05 -3.41 -1.86
CA TYR A 31 7.21 -4.28 -1.89
C TYR A 31 8.00 -4.06 -3.19
N ASP A 32 9.29 -4.37 -3.18
CA ASP A 32 10.18 -4.20 -4.34
C ASP A 32 9.86 -5.13 -5.53
N ASN A 33 9.08 -6.17 -5.30
CA ASN A 33 8.63 -7.13 -6.30
C ASN A 33 7.29 -6.75 -6.98
N GLU A 34 6.90 -5.46 -6.90
CA GLU A 34 5.64 -4.94 -7.44
C GLU A 34 4.37 -5.45 -6.73
N ASP A 35 4.49 -6.07 -5.56
CA ASP A 35 3.33 -6.37 -4.71
C ASP A 35 2.98 -5.17 -3.81
N ALA A 36 1.72 -5.10 -3.37
CA ALA A 36 1.28 -4.18 -2.34
C ALA A 36 0.27 -4.80 -1.38
N THR A 37 0.29 -4.32 -0.13
CA THR A 37 -0.71 -4.65 0.89
C THR A 37 -1.28 -3.38 1.49
N LEU A 38 -2.60 -3.20 1.40
CA LEU A 38 -3.32 -2.20 2.18
C LEU A 38 -3.84 -2.83 3.47
N ILE A 39 -3.42 -2.26 4.60
CA ILE A 39 -3.81 -2.67 5.94
C ILE A 39 -4.84 -1.68 6.47
N LEU A 40 -6.05 -2.18 6.75
CA LEU A 40 -7.20 -1.45 7.28
C LEU A 40 -7.56 -2.04 8.66
N GLY A 41 -6.93 -1.54 9.73
CA GLY A 41 -7.08 -2.11 11.07
C GLY A 41 -6.61 -3.56 11.16
N ARG A 42 -7.54 -4.52 11.11
CA ARG A 42 -7.28 -5.98 11.13
C ARG A 42 -7.47 -6.65 9.77
N SER A 43 -7.92 -5.90 8.77
CA SER A 43 -8.14 -6.40 7.42
C SER A 43 -6.94 -6.08 6.54
N GLU A 44 -6.59 -7.01 5.66
CA GLU A 44 -5.52 -6.85 4.69
C GLU A 44 -6.07 -7.09 3.28
N ILE A 45 -5.63 -6.25 2.34
CA ILE A 45 -5.96 -6.36 0.93
C ILE A 45 -4.65 -6.39 0.17
N ASN A 46 -4.36 -7.52 -0.46
CA ASN A 46 -3.20 -7.68 -1.33
C ASN A 46 -3.61 -7.38 -2.78
N PHE A 47 -2.75 -6.67 -3.49
CA PHE A 47 -2.97 -6.28 -4.88
C PHE A 47 -1.63 -5.94 -5.56
N ASP A 48 -1.61 -5.97 -6.89
CA ASP A 48 -0.42 -5.63 -7.67
C ASP A 48 -0.20 -4.11 -7.68
N TRP A 49 1.03 -3.69 -7.39
CA TRP A 49 1.48 -2.29 -7.41
C TRP A 49 1.76 -1.78 -8.82
N THR A 50 0.71 -1.78 -9.64
CA THR A 50 0.75 -1.28 -11.02
C THR A 50 0.92 0.24 -11.09
N GLU A 51 1.31 0.78 -12.26
CA GLU A 51 1.35 2.22 -12.50
C GLU A 51 0.00 2.90 -12.26
N ASP A 52 -1.11 2.23 -12.60
CA ASP A 52 -2.47 2.71 -12.35
C ASP A 52 -2.75 2.80 -10.84
N ALA A 53 -2.37 1.77 -10.07
CA ALA A 53 -2.50 1.78 -8.62
C ALA A 53 -1.68 2.91 -7.99
N LYS A 54 -0.42 3.08 -8.45
CA LYS A 54 0.45 4.17 -8.01
C LYS A 54 -0.17 5.53 -8.28
N ALA A 55 -0.69 5.78 -9.48
CA ALA A 55 -1.33 7.04 -9.83
C ALA A 55 -2.56 7.34 -8.96
N ILE A 56 -3.36 6.31 -8.64
CA ILE A 56 -4.50 6.42 -7.73
C ILE A 56 -4.01 6.85 -6.34
N PHE A 57 -3.02 6.16 -5.77
CA PHE A 57 -2.53 6.47 -4.42
C PHE A 57 -1.76 7.79 -4.33
N ASP A 58 -1.05 8.21 -5.38
CA ASP A 58 -0.40 9.52 -5.47
C ASP A 58 -1.44 10.68 -5.51
N SER A 59 -2.67 10.39 -5.94
CA SER A 59 -3.77 11.36 -5.98
C SER A 59 -4.56 11.49 -4.68
N ILE A 60 -4.37 10.57 -3.72
CA ILE A 60 -5.06 10.60 -2.44
C ILE A 60 -4.45 11.72 -1.59
N ASP A 61 -5.24 12.75 -1.30
CA ASP A 61 -4.87 13.68 -0.27
C ASP A 61 -4.96 12.95 1.07
N THR A 62 -3.85 12.90 1.80
CA THR A 62 -3.69 12.17 3.07
C THR A 62 -4.67 12.60 4.18
N CYS A 63 -5.52 13.59 3.92
CA CYS A 63 -6.53 14.11 4.84
C CYS A 63 -7.96 13.53 4.67
N GLU A 64 -8.31 12.85 3.57
CA GLU A 64 -9.72 12.46 3.31
C GLU A 64 -9.96 10.94 3.18
N PRO A 65 -10.58 10.29 4.20
CA PRO A 65 -10.91 8.86 4.15
C PRO A 65 -11.81 8.43 2.98
N ILE A 66 -12.58 9.35 2.40
CA ILE A 66 -13.49 9.08 1.27
C ILE A 66 -12.70 8.85 -0.03
N GLU A 67 -11.60 9.58 -0.24
CA GLU A 67 -10.76 9.43 -1.42
C GLU A 67 -10.11 8.05 -1.45
N LEU A 68 -9.68 7.56 -0.29
CA LEU A 68 -9.15 6.21 -0.16
C LEU A 68 -10.18 5.11 -0.47
N LEU A 69 -11.43 5.26 0.02
CA LEU A 69 -12.48 4.30 -0.31
C LEU A 69 -12.78 4.28 -1.82
N THR A 70 -12.74 5.46 -2.45
CA THR A 70 -12.90 5.61 -3.89
C THR A 70 -11.77 4.92 -4.65
N ALA A 71 -10.52 5.16 -4.26
CA ALA A 71 -9.33 4.49 -4.79
C ALA A 71 -9.45 2.96 -4.74
N LEU A 72 -9.88 2.42 -3.60
CA LEU A 72 -10.03 0.97 -3.42
C LEU A 72 -11.11 0.36 -4.32
N SER A 73 -12.20 1.08 -4.57
CA SER A 73 -13.26 0.62 -5.47
C SER A 73 -12.78 0.49 -6.92
N GLN A 74 -11.82 1.33 -7.32
CA GLN A 74 -11.23 1.29 -8.67
C GLN A 74 -10.27 0.12 -8.84
N LEU A 75 -9.57 -0.29 -7.76
CA LEU A 75 -8.68 -1.45 -7.77
C LEU A 75 -9.43 -2.78 -7.84
N LYS A 76 -10.63 -2.88 -7.25
CA LYS A 76 -11.45 -4.11 -7.28
C LYS A 76 -12.31 -4.29 -8.53
N GLY A 77 -12.44 -3.26 -9.35
CA GLY A 77 -13.33 -3.24 -10.51
C GLY A 77 -12.71 -3.75 -11.81
N ARG A 78 -11.50 -4.29 -11.78
CA ARG A 78 -10.77 -4.79 -12.96
C ARG A 78 -10.44 -6.27 -12.82
#